data_AF-A0A2X0QZ80-F1
#
_entry.id   AF-A0A2X0QZ80-F1
#
_cell.length_a   1.000
_cell.length_b   1.000
_cell.length_c   1.000
_cell.angle_alpha   90.00
_cell.angle_beta   90.00
_cell.angle_gamma   90.00
#
_symmetry.space_group_name_H-M   'P 1'
#
loop_
_entity.id
_entity.type
_entity.pdbx_description
1 polymer ?
#
loop_
_entity_poly.entity_id
_entity_poly.type
_entity_poly.pdbx_seq_one_letter_code
_entity_poly.pdbx_strand_id
1 'polypeptide(L)' 'MYVVKMRGGYLCADGGPTKHLKFATTFDTKKKAEEVAEKRLRSDVSFKAVEKESEEYEQNKNIRFS' A
#
# COMPACT_ATOMS: atom_id res chain seq x y z
N MET A 1 -1.47 11.43 2.17
CA MET A 1 -0.58 10.53 1.40
C MET A 1 -1.27 9.20 1.15
N TYR A 2 -1.04 8.60 -0.01
CA TYR A 2 -1.62 7.34 -0.43
C TYR A 2 -0.55 6.25 -0.54
N VAL A 3 -0.94 5.01 -0.30
CA VAL A 3 -0.12 3.81 -0.52
C VAL A 3 -0.93 2.81 -1.35
N VAL A 4 -0.23 1.93 -2.06
CA VAL A 4 -0.87 0.84 -2.81
C VAL A 4 -0.86 -0.40 -1.94
N LYS A 5 -2.04 -0.90 -1.58
CA LYS A 5 -2.26 -2.14 -0.86
C LYS A 5 -2.57 -3.25 -1.86
N MET A 6 -1.93 -4.39 -1.69
CA MET A 6 -2.09 -5.58 -2.54
C MET A 6 -2.14 -6.84 -1.67
N ARG A 7 -2.47 -7.97 -2.31
CA ARG A 7 -2.41 -9.26 -1.62
C ARG A 7 -0.97 -9.55 -1.16
N GLY A 8 -0.76 -9.60 0.15
CA GLY A 8 0.56 -9.84 0.74
C GLY A 8 1.25 -8.59 1.33
N GLY A 9 0.66 -7.39 1.20
CA GLY A 9 1.16 -6.18 1.86
C GLY A 9 0.95 -4.91 1.04
N TYR A 10 1.96 -4.06 1.02
CA TYR A 10 1.98 -2.77 0.35
C TYR A 10 3.07 -2.72 -0.70
N LEU A 11 2.88 -1.91 -1.73
CA LEU A 11 3.89 -1.69 -2.78
C LEU A 11 5.11 -0.99 -2.20
N CYS A 12 6.29 -1.59 -2.36
CA CYS A 12 7.57 -0.94 -2.07
C CYS A 12 8.23 -0.40 -3.35
N ALA A 13 9.32 0.37 -3.16
CA ALA A 13 10.02 1.04 -4.26
C ALA A 13 10.56 0.04 -5.31
N ASP A 14 10.93 -1.16 -4.86
CA ASP A 14 11.49 -2.26 -5.65
C ASP A 14 10.43 -3.05 -6.44
N GLY A 15 9.15 -2.66 -6.37
CA GLY A 15 8.04 -3.31 -7.09
C GLY A 15 7.50 -4.57 -6.42
N GLY A 16 8.11 -5.01 -5.30
CA GLY A 16 7.63 -6.12 -4.49
C GLY A 16 6.62 -5.73 -3.39
N PRO A 17 6.01 -6.71 -2.72
CA PRO A 17 5.18 -6.49 -1.54
C PRO A 17 6.00 -6.39 -0.26
N THR A 18 5.67 -5.42 0.60
CA THR A 18 6.15 -5.35 1.99
C THR A 18 5.00 -5.44 2.97
N LYS A 19 5.14 -6.21 4.04
CA LYS A 19 4.13 -6.29 5.11
C LYS A 19 4.09 -5.02 5.97
N HIS A 20 5.17 -4.23 5.96
CA HIS A 20 5.32 -3.08 6.84
C HIS A 20 5.02 -1.78 6.10
N LEU A 21 4.02 -1.05 6.59
CA LEU A 21 3.56 0.20 5.99
C LEU A 21 4.64 1.30 5.98
N LYS A 22 5.55 1.30 6.96
CA LYS A 22 6.70 2.22 7.01
C LYS A 22 7.65 2.12 5.82
N PHE A 23 7.65 0.99 5.11
CA PHE A 23 8.49 0.77 3.92
C PHE A 23 7.68 0.87 2.62
N ALA A 24 6.38 1.13 2.70
CA ALA A 24 5.54 1.30 1.53
C ALA A 24 5.93 2.59 0.79
N THR A 25 5.89 2.54 -0.54
CA THR A 25 5.99 3.72 -1.37
C THR A 25 4.75 4.58 -1.15
N THR A 26 4.99 5.85 -0.83
CA THR A 26 3.93 6.83 -0.60
C THR A 26 3.78 7.73 -1.81
N PHE A 27 2.55 8.13 -2.06
CA PHE A 27 2.18 8.99 -3.17
C PHE A 27 1.36 10.17 -2.67
N ASP A 28 1.54 11.31 -3.31
CA ASP A 28 0.83 12.54 -2.93
C ASP A 28 -0.67 12.41 -3.19
N THR A 29 -1.04 11.78 -4.31
CA THR A 29 -2.42 11.61 -4.76
C THR A 29 -2.75 10.14 -5.00
N LYS A 30 -4.03 9.81 -4.85
CA LYS A 30 -4.57 8.47 -5.14
C LYS A 30 -4.30 8.07 -6.59
N LYS A 31 -4.53 9.00 -7.53
CA LYS A 31 -4.34 8.77 -8.96
C LYS A 31 -2.90 8.36 -9.29
N LYS A 32 -1.90 9.04 -8.71
CA LYS A 32 -0.48 8.71 -8.92
C LYS A 32 -0.13 7.32 -8.38
N ALA A 33 -0.74 6.93 -7.25
CA ALA A 33 -0.58 5.59 -6.69
C ALA A 33 -1.15 4.51 -7.63
N GLU A 34 -2.35 4.74 -8.19
CA GLU A 34 -3.00 3.83 -9.13
C GLU A 34 -2.21 3.71 -10.44
N GLU A 35 -1.80 4.82 -11.05
CA GLU A 35 -1.00 4.79 -12.29
C GLU A 35 0.32 4.04 -12.13
N VAL A 36 0.99 4.19 -10.97
CA VAL A 36 2.24 3.46 -10.69
C VAL A 36 1.97 1.99 -10.43
N ALA A 37 0.87 1.66 -9.74
CA ALA A 37 0.45 0.29 -9.51
C ALA A 37 0.17 -0.43 -10.83
N GLU A 38 -0.60 0.19 -11.75
CA GLU A 38 -0.93 -0.39 -13.06
C GLU A 38 0.32 -0.63 -13.93
N LYS A 39 1.31 0.26 -13.84
CA LYS A 39 2.56 0.12 -14.61
C LYS A 39 3.52 -0.93 -14.03
N ARG A 40 3.54 -1.11 -12.71
CA ARG A 40 4.52 -1.97 -12.02
C ARG A 40 3.98 -3.35 -11.69
N LEU A 41 2.71 -3.43 -11.36
CA LEU A 41 2.07 -4.69 -11.01
C LEU A 41 1.64 -5.41 -12.27
N ARG A 42 1.70 -6.75 -12.23
CA ARG A 42 1.14 -7.58 -13.28
C ARG A 42 -0.39 -7.50 -13.23
N SER A 43 -1.04 -7.71 -14.37
CA SER A 43 -2.50 -7.60 -14.50
C SER A 43 -3.30 -8.56 -13.61
N ASP A 44 -2.69 -9.64 -13.13
CA ASP A 44 -3.29 -10.61 -12.21
C ASP A 44 -3.22 -10.18 -10.72
N VAL A 45 -2.47 -9.13 -10.41
CA VAL A 45 -2.33 -8.63 -9.03
C VAL A 45 -3.43 -7.61 -8.73
N SER A 46 -4.38 -7.99 -7.89
CA SER A 46 -5.36 -7.04 -7.36
C SER A 46 -4.70 -6.05 -6.40
N PHE A 47 -4.97 -4.76 -6.60
CA PHE A 47 -4.46 -3.69 -5.76
C PHE A 47 -5.54 -2.65 -5.43
N LYS A 48 -5.28 -1.84 -4.40
CA LYS A 48 -6.10 -0.71 -4.01
C LYS A 48 -5.22 0.44 -3.51
N ALA A 49 -5.42 1.64 -4.02
CA ALA A 49 -4.82 2.83 -3.43
C ALA A 49 -5.64 3.28 -2.21
N VAL A 50 -4.98 3.40 -1.06
CA VAL A 50 -5.59 3.73 0.23
C VAL A 50 -4.79 4.82 0.94
N GLU A 51 -5.44 5.54 1.85
CA GLU A 51 -4.78 6.57 2.65
C GLU A 51 -3.86 5.93 3.69
N LYS A 52 -2.62 6.44 3.77
CA LYS A 52 -1.60 5.92 4.68
C LYS A 52 -2.03 6.03 6.14
N GLU A 53 -2.57 7.17 6.53
CA GLU A 53 -2.97 7.43 7.92
C GLU A 53 -4.09 6.48 8.38
N SER A 54 -5.06 6.20 7.51
CA SER A 54 -6.12 5.24 7.81
C SER A 54 -5.56 3.82 8.00
N GLU A 55 -4.60 3.40 7.18
CA GLU A 55 -3.96 2.09 7.33
C GLU A 55 -3.04 2.01 8.56
N GLU A 56 -2.35 3.09 8.94
CA GLU A 56 -1.58 3.15 10.19
C GLU A 56 -2.48 2.99 11.41
N TYR A 57 -3.66 3.62 11.39
CA TYR A 57 -4.65 3.49 12.46
C TYR A 57 -5.18 2.06 12.59
N GLU A 58 -5.53 1.41 11.47
CA GLU A 58 -6.01 0.03 11.45
C GLU A 58 -4.92 -0.98 11.91
N GLN A 59 -3.67 -0.81 11.46
CA GLN A 59 -2.56 -1.67 11.93
C GLN A 59 -2.35 -1.54 13.44
N ASN A 60 -2.36 -0.32 13.97
CA ASN A 60 -2.15 -0.08 15.40
C ASN A 60 -3.31 -0.58 16.27
N LYS A 61 -4.55 -0.58 15.75
CA LYS A 61 -5.69 -1.21 16.44
C LYS A 61 -5.52 -2.70 16.62
N ASN A 62 -5.10 -3.41 15.56
CA ASN A 62 -4.93 -4.86 15.62
C ASN A 62 -3.82 -5.30 16.59
N ILE A 63 -2.79 -4.47 16.80
CA ILE A 63 -1.70 -4.77 17.76
C ILE A 63 -2.18 -4.64 19.22
N ARG A 64 -3.17 -3.79 19.50
CA ARG A 64 -3.64 -3.53 20.88
C ARG A 64 -4.60 -4.58 21.44
N PHE A 65 -5.08 -5.51 20.63
CA PHE A 65 -5.97 -6.60 21.05
C PHE A 65 -5.36 -8.00 20.86
N SER A 66 -4.04 -8.09 20.67
CA SER A 66 -3.28 -9.35 20.58
C SER A 66 -2.66 -9.73 21.91
#